data_AF-A0A3C0FSM2-F1
#
_entry.id   AF-A0A3C0FSM2-F1
#
_cell.length_a   1.000
_cell.length_b   1.000
_cell.length_c   1.000
_cell.angle_alpha   90.00
_cell.angle_beta   90.00
_cell.angle_gamma   90.00
#
_symmetry.space_group_name_H-M   'P 1'
#
loop_
_entity.id
_entity.type
_entity.pdbx_description
1 polymer ?
#
loop_
_entity_poly.entity_id
_entity_poly.type
_entity_poly.pdbx_seq_one_letter_code
_entity_poly.pdbx_strand_id
1 'polypeptide(L)' 'GFDIPDEFVVGYGIDYAQNNRNLPFIGTVHFHGE' A
#
# COMPACT_ATOMS: atom_id res chain seq x y z
N GLY A 1 -7.98 -15.38 0.86
CA GLY A 1 -7.24 -14.14 0.55
C GLY A 1 -8.04 -13.34 -0.45
N PHE A 2 -7.45 -12.29 -1.01
CA PHE A 2 -8.05 -11.50 -2.07
C PHE A 2 -7.10 -11.51 -3.26
N ASP A 3 -7.66 -11.63 -4.46
CA ASP A 3 -6.90 -11.38 -5.69
C ASP A 3 -6.84 -9.87 -5.89
N ILE A 4 -5.64 -9.32 -5.97
CA ILE A 4 -5.40 -7.88 -6.13
C ILE A 4 -4.56 -7.63 -7.39
N PRO A 5 -4.65 -6.44 -8.00
CA PRO A 5 -3.78 -6.04 -9.10
C PRO A 5 -2.30 -6.03 -8.69
N ASP A 6 -1.40 -6.05 -9.66
CA ASP A 6 0.04 -5.84 -9.44
C ASP A 6 0.35 -4.36 -9.19
N GLU A 7 -0.05 -3.88 -8.02
CA GLU A 7 0.12 -2.51 -7.54
C GLU A 7 0.87 -2.49 -6.21
N PHE A 8 1.61 -1.41 -5.96
CA PHE A 8 2.27 -1.22 -4.66
C PHE A 8 1.24 -0.87 -3.58
N VAL A 9 0.97 -1.83 -2.68
CA VAL A 9 -0.01 -1.68 -1.61
C VAL A 9 0.60 -1.38 -0.24
N VAL A 10 -0.16 -0.72 0.64
CA VAL A 10 0.18 -0.42 2.04
C VAL A 10 -1.05 -0.61 2.95
N GLY A 11 -0.84 -0.66 4.27
CA GLY A 11 -1.90 -0.84 5.28
C GLY A 11 -1.95 -2.26 5.84
N TYR A 12 -2.65 -2.46 6.96
CA TYR A 12 -2.72 -3.76 7.66
C TYR A 12 -1.35 -4.42 7.91
N GLY A 13 -0.34 -3.62 8.24
CA GLY A 13 1.04 -4.07 8.47
C GLY A 13 1.95 -4.01 7.24
N ILE A 14 1.39 -3.82 6.05
CA ILE A 14 2.15 -3.60 4.81
C ILE A 14 2.62 -2.14 4.77
N ASP A 15 3.88 -1.92 4.41
CA ASP A 15 4.50 -0.59 4.42
C ASP A 15 5.16 -0.19 3.11
N TYR A 16 5.24 1.13 2.91
CA TYR A 16 6.16 1.76 1.97
C TYR A 16 7.08 2.68 2.75
N ALA A 17 8.40 2.50 2.59
CA ALA A 17 9.42 3.28 3.29
C ALA A 17 9.16 3.39 4.81
N GLN A 18 8.75 2.29 5.46
CA GLN A 18 8.46 2.22 6.90
C GLN A 18 7.22 3.01 7.37
N ASN A 19 6.39 3.51 6.46
CA ASN A 19 5.17 4.27 6.75
C ASN A 19 3.89 3.45 6.47
N ASN A 20 2.76 3.95 6.95
CA ASN A 20 1.41 3.48 6.60
C ASN A 20 1.00 2.07 7.07
N ARG A 21 1.79 1.40 7.92
CA ARG A 21 1.47 0.08 8.49
C ARG A 21 0.15 0.02 9.26
N ASN A 22 -0.20 1.09 9.95
CA ASN A 22 -1.35 1.14 10.85
C ASN A 22 -2.64 1.60 10.17
N LEU A 23 -2.66 1.78 8.85
CA LEU A 23 -3.89 2.13 8.14
C LEU A 23 -4.92 0.99 8.30
N PRO A 24 -6.19 1.32 8.64
CA PRO A 24 -7.25 0.33 8.82
C PRO A 24 -7.87 -0.12 7.47
N PHE A 25 -7.17 0.12 6.37
CA PHE A 25 -7.57 -0.24 5.00
C PHE A 25 -6.32 -0.51 4.16
N ILE A 26 -6.50 -1.23 3.05
CA ILE A 26 -5.47 -1.38 2.02
C ILE A 26 -5.53 -0.16 1.08
N GLY A 27 -4.39 0.49 0.87
CA GLY A 27 -4.22 1.60 -0.06
C GLY A 27 -3.15 1.32 -1.09
N THR A 28 -3.13 2.09 -2.18
CA THR A 28 -2.17 1.98 -3.29
C THR A 28 -1.24 3.20 -3.32
N VAL A 29 0.02 3.01 -3.68
CA VAL A 29 1.02 4.09 -3.80
C VAL A 29 1.01 4.64 -5.22
N HIS A 30 0.62 5.91 -5.37
CA HIS A 30 0.73 6.63 -6.64
C HIS A 30 2.07 7.36 -6.71
N PHE A 31 2.94 6.96 -7.64
CA PHE A 31 4.17 7.66 -7.94
C PHE A 31 3.88 8.81 -8.90
N HIS A 32 3.98 10.04 -8.42
CA HIS A 32 3.99 11.21 -9.28
C HIS A 32 5.44 11.39 -9.74
N GLY A 33 5.77 10.86 -10.92
CA GLY A 33 7.04 11.16 -11.57
C GLY A 33 7.10 12.61 -12.02
N GLU A 34 8.31 13.16 -12.12
CA GLU A 34 8.59 14.10 -13.22
C GLU A 34 8.67 13.32 -14.54
#